data_AF-A0AA41VZH2-F1
#
_entry.id   AF-A0AA41VZH2-F1
#
_cell.length_a   1.000
_cell.length_b   1.000
_cell.length_c   1.000
_cell.angle_alpha   90.00
_cell.angle_beta   90.00
_cell.angle_gamma   90.00
#
_symmetry.space_group_name_H-M   'P 1'
#
loop_
_entity.id
_entity.type
_entity.pdbx_description
1 polymer ?
#
loop_
_entity_poly.entity_id
_entity_poly.type
_entity_poly.pdbx_seq_one_letter_code
_entity_poly.pdbx_strand_id
1 'polypeptide(L)'
;MEENSKQIDNEEEEEEYVLLDLGAVSKQVQIPPNAPYVLSGLDTLNPVLVIGDNLKLIGTYEETIGTCLAFSEIGGGPVVHEEETGPSDQNLFKGTCIVDPNQTSAKQVQPIASFQTILKFRLASEVDDTQDPS
;
A
#
# COMPACT_ATOMS: atom_id res chain seq x y z
N MET A 1 -44.31 22.66 -4.92
CA MET A 1 -43.00 23.20 -4.55
C MET A 1 -42.08 22.01 -4.61
N GLU A 2 -41.45 21.81 -5.76
CA GLU A 2 -40.54 20.68 -5.98
C GLU A 2 -39.18 21.07 -5.38
N GLU A 3 -38.77 20.33 -4.36
CA GLU A 3 -37.50 20.51 -3.69
C GLU A 3 -36.43 19.80 -4.53
N ASN A 4 -35.72 20.58 -5.34
CA ASN A 4 -34.61 20.10 -6.15
C ASN A 4 -33.40 19.89 -5.23
N SER A 5 -33.30 18.69 -4.66
CA SER A 5 -32.11 18.22 -3.97
C SER A 5 -30.97 18.15 -4.98
N LYS A 6 -30.13 19.18 -4.99
CA LYS A 6 -28.84 19.16 -5.67
C LYS A 6 -28.04 17.99 -5.09
N GLN A 7 -27.99 16.90 -5.84
CA GLN A 7 -27.03 15.84 -5.64
C GLN A 7 -25.65 16.49 -5.74
N ILE A 8 -24.98 16.60 -4.61
CA ILE A 8 -23.58 16.99 -4.55
C ILE A 8 -22.85 15.76 -5.07
N ASP A 9 -22.47 15.79 -6.35
CA ASP A 9 -21.54 14.82 -6.92
C ASP A 9 -20.22 15.00 -6.16
N ASN A 10 -20.03 14.21 -5.11
CA ASN A 10 -18.71 13.92 -4.55
C ASN A 10 -18.00 13.11 -5.64
N GLU A 11 -17.30 13.78 -6.55
CA GLU A 11 -16.29 13.14 -7.41
C GLU A 11 -15.19 12.66 -6.47
N GLU A 12 -15.37 11.46 -5.91
CA GLU A 12 -14.29 10.74 -5.22
C GLU A 12 -13.15 10.59 -6.24
N GLU A 13 -12.00 11.21 -5.97
CA GLU A 13 -10.82 11.04 -6.81
C GLU A 13 -10.48 9.54 -6.86
N GLU A 14 -10.56 8.94 -8.04
CA GLU A 14 -10.15 7.55 -8.23
C GLU A 14 -8.63 7.45 -8.04
N GLU A 15 -8.20 6.92 -6.90
CA GLU A 15 -6.79 6.65 -6.61
C GLU A 15 -6.34 5.34 -7.28
N GLU A 16 -5.33 5.40 -8.14
CA GLU A 16 -4.71 4.23 -8.74
C GLU A 16 -3.45 3.81 -7.97
N TYR A 17 -3.33 2.51 -7.69
CA TYR A 17 -2.22 1.93 -6.95
C TYR A 17 -1.46 0.93 -7.82
N VAL A 18 -0.12 1.02 -7.82
CA VAL A 18 0.78 0.06 -8.48
C VAL A 18 1.78 -0.49 -7.47
N LEU A 19 2.01 -1.81 -7.51
CA LEU A 19 3.07 -2.43 -6.71
C LEU A 19 4.40 -2.39 -7.48
N LEU A 20 5.39 -1.73 -6.88
CA LEU A 20 6.76 -1.68 -7.39
C LEU A 20 7.58 -2.84 -6.80
N ASP A 21 8.01 -3.78 -7.64
CA ASP A 21 8.89 -4.88 -7.23
C ASP A 21 10.35 -4.51 -7.50
N LEU A 22 11.12 -4.32 -6.41
CA LEU A 22 12.55 -4.01 -6.42
C LEU A 22 13.42 -5.23 -6.04
N GLY A 23 12.85 -6.44 -6.01
CA GLY A 23 13.51 -7.65 -5.51
C GLY A 23 14.82 -7.98 -6.21
N ALA A 24 14.89 -7.83 -7.54
CA ALA A 24 16.11 -8.06 -8.33
C ALA A 24 17.23 -7.03 -8.04
N VAL A 25 16.84 -5.79 -7.74
CA VAL A 25 17.76 -4.67 -7.50
C VAL A 25 18.29 -4.69 -6.06
N SER A 26 17.46 -5.07 -5.10
CA SER A 26 17.79 -5.06 -3.66
C SER A 26 19.03 -5.89 -3.28
N LYS A 27 19.38 -6.89 -4.11
CA LYS A 27 20.58 -7.73 -3.92
C LYS A 27 21.87 -7.03 -4.36
N GLN A 28 21.75 -6.03 -5.24
CA GLN A 28 22.87 -5.39 -5.91
C GLN A 28 23.14 -4.00 -5.35
N VAL A 29 22.08 -3.30 -4.90
CA VAL A 29 22.15 -1.92 -4.43
C VAL A 29 21.37 -1.73 -3.15
N GLN A 30 21.94 -1.00 -2.20
CA GLN A 30 21.26 -0.60 -0.97
C GLN A 30 20.56 0.76 -1.18
N ILE A 31 19.24 0.78 -1.03
CA ILE A 31 18.44 2.00 -1.12
C ILE A 31 18.32 2.58 0.31
N PRO A 32 18.83 3.79 0.57
CA PRO A 32 18.71 4.38 1.90
C PRO A 32 17.26 4.77 2.21
N PRO A 33 16.85 4.76 3.49
CA PRO A 33 15.54 5.28 3.89
C PRO A 33 15.36 6.74 3.44
N ASN A 34 14.16 7.09 3.00
CA ASN A 34 13.80 8.44 2.54
C ASN A 34 14.64 8.95 1.35
N ALA A 35 15.26 8.07 0.57
CA ALA A 35 15.90 8.45 -0.68
C ALA A 35 14.87 9.15 -1.60
N PRO A 36 15.18 10.32 -2.17
CA PRO A 36 14.29 10.95 -3.14
C PRO A 36 14.16 10.04 -4.37
N TYR A 37 12.99 10.06 -5.01
CA TYR A 37 12.79 9.29 -6.23
C TYR A 37 11.89 10.01 -7.23
N VAL A 38 12.04 9.65 -8.50
CA VAL A 38 11.19 10.08 -9.60
C VAL A 38 10.75 8.83 -10.37
N LEU A 39 9.44 8.61 -10.42
CA LEU A 39 8.81 7.60 -11.27
C LEU A 39 8.19 8.30 -12.47
N SER A 40 8.51 7.83 -13.67
CA SER A 40 8.10 8.47 -14.94
C SER A 40 7.75 7.43 -16.00
N GLY A 41 6.93 7.84 -16.97
CA GLY A 41 6.55 6.99 -18.10
C GLY A 41 5.67 5.81 -17.72
N LEU A 42 4.79 5.95 -16.72
CA LEU A 42 3.82 4.91 -16.35
C LEU A 42 2.86 4.58 -17.51
N ASP A 43 2.64 5.52 -18.41
CA ASP A 43 1.89 5.37 -19.67
C ASP A 43 2.69 4.63 -20.77
N THR A 44 3.93 4.23 -20.51
CA THR A 44 4.80 3.55 -21.46
C THR A 44 5.01 2.08 -21.07
N LEU A 45 5.43 1.25 -22.03
CA LEU A 45 5.75 -0.16 -21.75
C LEU A 45 6.95 -0.35 -20.79
N ASN A 46 7.82 0.66 -20.69
CA ASN A 46 9.03 0.60 -19.88
C ASN A 46 9.18 1.85 -19.00
N PRO A 47 8.42 1.94 -17.88
CA PRO A 47 8.54 3.05 -16.95
C PRO A 47 9.95 3.15 -16.37
N VAL A 48 10.35 4.36 -15.97
CA VAL A 48 11.68 4.62 -15.41
C VAL A 48 11.55 5.11 -13.98
N LEU A 49 12.25 4.43 -13.07
CA LEU A 49 12.38 4.84 -11.68
C LEU A 49 13.82 5.27 -11.43
N VAL A 50 14.00 6.53 -11.03
CA VAL A 50 15.28 7.08 -10.60
C VAL A 50 15.24 7.27 -9.09
N ILE A 51 16.19 6.67 -8.36
CA ILE A 51 16.28 6.78 -6.90
C ILE A 51 17.62 7.44 -6.52
N GLY A 52 17.56 8.43 -5.63
CA GLY A 52 18.71 9.26 -5.28
C GLY A 52 19.26 9.99 -6.51
N ASP A 53 20.58 10.17 -6.54
CA ASP A 53 21.22 10.95 -7.60
C ASP A 53 21.51 10.13 -8.86
N ASN A 54 21.62 8.80 -8.78
CA ASN A 54 22.23 8.00 -9.86
C ASN A 54 21.64 6.59 -10.08
N LEU A 55 20.71 6.10 -9.24
CA LEU A 55 20.18 4.74 -9.43
C LEU A 55 19.01 4.78 -10.42
N LYS A 56 19.29 4.47 -11.69
CA LYS A 56 18.28 4.38 -12.75
C LYS A 56 17.84 2.93 -12.95
N LEU A 57 16.53 2.70 -12.82
CA LEU A 57 15.87 1.41 -12.99
C LEU A 57 14.87 1.47 -14.14
N ILE A 58 14.77 0.37 -14.87
CA ILE A 58 13.79 0.20 -15.94
C ILE A 58 12.74 -0.81 -15.48
N GLY A 59 11.49 -0.39 -15.52
CA GLY A 59 10.33 -1.18 -15.13
C GLY A 59 9.76 -1.94 -16.31
N THR A 60 9.16 -3.10 -16.04
CA THR A 60 8.31 -3.84 -16.98
C THR A 60 7.05 -4.29 -16.26
N TYR A 61 5.89 -4.10 -16.89
CA TYR A 61 4.62 -4.59 -16.35
C TYR A 61 4.56 -6.11 -16.46
N GLU A 62 4.22 -6.78 -15.37
CA GLU A 62 4.01 -8.23 -15.33
C GLU A 62 2.65 -8.53 -14.70
N GLU A 63 1.83 -9.30 -15.42
CA GLU A 63 0.55 -9.81 -14.92
C GLU A 63 0.82 -10.95 -13.93
N THR A 64 0.27 -10.84 -12.73
CA THR A 64 0.43 -11.83 -11.67
C THR A 64 -0.61 -12.93 -11.78
N ILE A 65 -0.24 -14.16 -11.42
CA ILE A 65 -1.22 -15.21 -11.20
C ILE A 65 -1.93 -14.94 -9.87
N GLY A 66 -3.21 -14.58 -9.95
CA GLY A 66 -4.04 -14.23 -8.80
C GLY A 66 -4.13 -12.73 -8.55
N THR A 67 -4.66 -12.36 -7.38
CA THR A 67 -4.88 -10.96 -7.00
C THR A 67 -4.10 -10.67 -5.72
N CYS A 68 -3.29 -9.62 -5.76
CA CYS A 68 -2.66 -9.08 -4.57
C CYS A 68 -3.60 -8.09 -3.89
N LEU A 69 -3.75 -8.20 -2.57
CA LEU A 69 -4.55 -7.31 -1.74
C LEU A 69 -3.63 -6.54 -0.80
N ALA A 70 -3.65 -5.22 -0.87
CA ALA A 70 -2.92 -4.35 0.04
C ALA A 70 -3.84 -3.80 1.13
N PHE A 71 -3.36 -3.85 2.37
CA PHE A 71 -4.06 -3.34 3.55
C PHE A 71 -3.18 -2.33 4.28
N SER A 72 -3.78 -1.28 4.83
CA SER A 72 -3.12 -0.35 5.76
C SER A 72 -3.54 -0.68 7.18
N GLU A 73 -2.67 -0.39 8.14
CA GLU A 73 -3.02 -0.41 9.56
C GLU A 73 -3.94 0.79 9.86
N ILE A 74 -5.08 0.54 10.49
CA ILE A 74 -5.96 1.60 11.00
C ILE A 74 -5.35 2.07 12.33
N GLY A 75 -5.17 3.40 12.47
CA GLY A 75 -4.42 4.07 13.53
C GLY A 75 -4.27 3.32 14.87
N GLY A 76 -3.01 3.14 15.27
CA GLY A 76 -2.64 2.57 16.57
C GLY A 76 -3.08 3.46 17.74
N GLY A 77 -4.25 3.14 18.29
CA GLY A 77 -4.61 3.35 19.69
C GLY A 77 -5.12 2.02 20.25
N PRO A 78 -5.05 1.77 21.58
CA PRO A 78 -5.58 0.54 22.14
C PRO A 78 -7.05 0.43 21.74
N VAL A 79 -7.45 -0.72 21.19
CA VAL A 79 -8.86 -1.06 20.96
C VAL A 79 -9.50 -1.19 22.34
N VAL A 80 -9.98 -0.07 22.88
CA VAL A 80 -10.94 -0.10 23.98
C VAL A 80 -12.23 -0.53 23.30
N HIS A 81 -12.51 -1.82 23.35
CA HIS A 81 -13.84 -2.31 23.01
C HIS A 81 -14.80 -1.56 23.92
N GLU A 82 -15.56 -0.63 23.35
CA GLU A 82 -16.83 -0.24 23.95
C GLU A 82 -17.67 -1.51 23.86
N GLU A 83 -17.65 -2.29 24.95
CA GLU A 83 -18.37 -3.55 25.03
C GLU A 83 -19.82 -3.29 24.63
N GLU A 84 -20.18 -3.89 23.49
CA GLU A 84 -21.52 -4.40 23.30
C GLU A 84 -21.78 -5.34 24.47
N THR A 85 -22.40 -4.83 25.52
CA THR A 85 -23.06 -5.66 26.51
C THR A 85 -24.38 -5.02 26.84
N GLY A 86 -25.42 -5.80 26.61
CA GLY A 86 -26.80 -5.45 26.92
C GLY A 86 -27.00 -5.08 28.39
N PRO A 87 -28.26 -4.78 28.77
CA PRO A 87 -28.55 -4.06 30.00
C PRO A 87 -28.27 -4.96 31.20
N SER A 88 -27.19 -4.70 31.91
CA SER A 88 -27.06 -5.13 33.31
C SER A 88 -26.65 -3.93 34.14
N ASP A 89 -27.70 -3.26 34.61
CA ASP A 89 -27.65 -2.38 35.76
C ASP A 89 -26.90 -3.08 36.90
N GLN A 90 -26.01 -2.31 37.54
CA GLN A 90 -25.30 -2.61 38.78
C GLN A 90 -23.97 -3.35 38.60
N ASN A 91 -22.88 -2.60 38.43
CA ASN A 91 -21.74 -2.73 39.35
C ASN A 91 -20.83 -1.50 39.32
N LEU A 92 -20.80 -0.81 40.46
CA LEU A 92 -20.01 0.37 40.79
C LEU A 92 -18.56 -0.03 41.10
N PHE A 93 -17.81 -0.53 40.11
CA PHE A 93 -16.36 -0.69 40.24
C PHE A 93 -15.64 0.12 39.18
N LYS A 94 -15.28 1.34 39.59
CA LYS A 94 -14.31 2.19 38.90
C LYS A 94 -12.96 1.46 38.86
N GLY A 95 -12.43 1.27 37.65
CA GLY A 95 -11.06 1.74 37.39
C GLY A 95 -9.92 0.74 37.21
N THR A 96 -10.13 -0.54 36.92
CA THR A 96 -9.02 -1.39 36.45
C THR A 96 -9.49 -2.41 35.42
N CYS A 97 -9.15 -2.15 34.17
CA CYS A 97 -9.20 -3.13 33.08
C CYS A 97 -8.35 -4.34 33.48
N ILE A 98 -8.98 -5.51 33.58
CA ILE A 98 -8.27 -6.77 33.70
C ILE A 98 -7.74 -7.10 32.30
N VAL A 99 -6.52 -6.63 32.01
CA VAL A 99 -5.80 -7.00 30.79
C VAL A 99 -5.39 -8.46 30.95
N ASP A 100 -5.92 -9.36 30.12
CA ASP A 100 -5.37 -10.70 29.97
C ASP A 100 -3.99 -10.57 29.32
N PRO A 101 -2.88 -10.94 30.00
CA PRO A 101 -1.55 -10.87 29.42
C PRO A 101 -1.33 -11.82 28.23
N ASN A 102 -2.30 -12.70 27.90
CA ASN A 102 -2.27 -13.57 26.73
C ASN A 102 -3.00 -13.01 25.51
N GLN A 103 -3.66 -11.86 25.60
CA GLN A 103 -4.32 -11.26 24.45
C GLN A 103 -3.29 -10.53 23.59
N THR A 104 -2.75 -11.22 22.58
CA THR A 104 -1.97 -10.59 21.50
C THR A 104 -2.75 -9.42 20.95
N SER A 105 -2.17 -8.21 20.93
CA SER A 105 -2.84 -7.01 20.44
C SER A 105 -3.33 -7.23 19.00
N ALA A 106 -4.64 -7.34 18.80
CA ALA A 106 -5.20 -7.44 17.46
C ALA A 106 -5.08 -6.08 16.77
N LYS A 107 -4.23 -5.98 15.75
CA LYS A 107 -4.12 -4.79 14.91
C LYS A 107 -5.26 -4.79 13.90
N GLN A 108 -6.03 -3.71 13.84
CA GLN A 108 -7.06 -3.54 12.82
C GLN A 108 -6.43 -3.04 11.52
N VAL A 109 -6.90 -3.55 10.39
CA VAL A 109 -6.43 -3.17 9.05
C VAL A 109 -7.62 -2.83 8.16
N GLN A 110 -7.40 -1.97 7.17
CA GLN A 110 -8.38 -1.63 6.14
C GLN A 110 -7.80 -1.91 4.75
N PRO A 111 -8.61 -2.39 3.79
CA PRO A 111 -8.16 -2.56 2.41
C PRO A 111 -7.82 -1.21 1.79
N ILE A 112 -6.73 -1.16 1.03
CA ILE A 112 -6.29 0.02 0.27
C ILE A 112 -6.48 -0.23 -1.22
N ALA A 113 -5.97 -1.38 -1.71
CA ALA A 113 -5.91 -1.65 -3.13
C ALA A 113 -5.95 -3.14 -3.43
N SER A 114 -6.39 -3.47 -4.63
CA SER A 114 -6.25 -4.79 -5.22
C SER A 114 -5.63 -4.67 -6.60
N PHE A 115 -4.60 -5.45 -6.88
CA PHE A 115 -3.87 -5.38 -8.15
C PHE A 115 -3.56 -6.77 -8.68
N GLN A 116 -3.55 -6.88 -10.01
CA GLN A 116 -3.21 -8.09 -10.77
C GLN A 116 -2.00 -7.85 -11.67
N THR A 117 -1.45 -6.64 -11.65
CA THR A 117 -0.26 -6.25 -12.40
C THR A 117 0.72 -5.64 -11.43
N ILE A 118 2.00 -5.99 -11.59
CA ILE A 118 3.10 -5.42 -10.83
C ILE A 118 4.11 -4.80 -11.78
N LEU A 119 4.86 -3.83 -11.27
CA LEU A 119 5.94 -3.20 -12.03
C LEU A 119 7.27 -3.71 -11.52
N LYS A 120 7.91 -4.61 -12.27
CA LYS A 120 9.20 -5.19 -11.91
C LYS A 120 10.34 -4.34 -12.42
N PHE A 121 11.24 -3.95 -11.53
CA PHE A 121 12.40 -3.15 -11.88
C PHE A 121 13.69 -3.95 -11.94
N ARG A 122 14.52 -3.57 -12.92
CA ARG A 122 15.89 -4.03 -13.09
C ARG A 122 16.83 -2.84 -13.32
N LEU A 123 18.13 -3.06 -13.15
CA LEU A 123 19.13 -2.02 -13.42
C LEU A 123 19.14 -1.67 -14.91
N ALA A 124 19.27 -0.38 -15.24
CA ALA A 124 19.31 0.05 -16.64
C ALA A 124 20.48 -0.58 -17.43
N SER A 125 21.61 -0.86 -16.77
CA SER A 125 22.78 -1.50 -17.39
C SER A 125 22.54 -2.93 -17.86
N GLU A 126 21.52 -3.63 -17.34
CA GLU A 126 21.17 -5.00 -17.77
C GLU A 126 20.35 -5.02 -19.08
N VAL A 127 19.94 -3.86 -19.60
CA VAL A 127 19.11 -3.77 -20.81
C VAL A 127 19.97 -3.84 -22.08
N ASP A 128 21.20 -3.33 -22.03
CA ASP A 128 22.10 -3.23 -23.18
C ASP A 128 22.63 -4.59 -23.68
N ASP A 129 22.61 -5.63 -22.83
CA ASP A 129 23.13 -6.97 -23.19
C ASP A 129 22.15 -7.84 -24.00
N THR A 130 20.95 -7.35 -24.34
CA THR A 130 19.91 -8.13 -25.05
C THR A 130 19.66 -7.71 -26.51
N GLN A 131 20.50 -6.85 -27.10
CA GLN A 131 20.47 -6.64 -28.56
C GLN A 131 21.12 -7.83 -29.28
N ASP A 132 20.26 -8.74 -29.76
CA ASP A 132 20.59 -9.77 -30.74
C ASP A 132 21.25 -9.10 -31.98
N PRO A 133 22.48 -9.48 -32.38
CA PRO A 133 23.05 -8.97 -33.62
C PRO A 133 22.30 -9.59 -34.81
N SER A 134 21.58 -8.73 -35.53
CA SER A 134 20.94 -9.04 -36.82
C SER A 134 21.92 -9.52 -37.89
#